data_AF-A0A3B4BKF6-F1
#
_entry.id   AF-A0A3B4BKF6-F1
#
_cell.length_a   1.000
_cell.length_b   1.000
_cell.length_c   1.000
_cell.angle_alpha   90.00
_cell.angle_beta   90.00
_cell.angle_gamma   90.00
#
_symmetry.space_group_name_H-M   'P 1'
#
loop_
_entity.id
_entity.type
_entity.pdbx_description
1 polymer ?
#
loop_
_entity_poly.entity_id
_entity_poly.type
_entity_poly.pdbx_seq_one_letter_code
_entity_poly.pdbx_strand_id
1 'polypeptide(L)'
;MKLGVTLALICALFSKAPALRCYQCMPQLFGDCTDTQTYCPHQCDSKTIVLNFGDQKHEIHSKTCAIAEQCVTGSLNLGHMKMTFNTKCCSTDLCNSQKVTALPQGSPNGKICYACSKDGCSETVRCEGDEDRCISTTVNSGGVKMTMRGCVSRSLCVGDTTNIEEAGITGDVRCCEGNLCNRAAGVKLSLLIMLVSLLSSILFF
;
A
#
# COMPACT_ATOMS: atom_id res chain seq x y z
N MET A 1 -46.36 -10.67 -22.60
CA MET A 1 -46.65 -10.68 -21.16
C MET A 1 -45.89 -11.76 -20.38
N LYS A 2 -45.73 -13.00 -20.88
CA LYS A 2 -45.02 -14.08 -20.15
C LYS A 2 -43.53 -13.80 -19.90
N LEU A 3 -42.83 -13.19 -20.87
CA LEU A 3 -41.37 -12.98 -20.80
C LEU A 3 -40.93 -11.93 -19.75
N GLY A 4 -41.71 -10.87 -19.57
CA GLY A 4 -41.41 -9.81 -18.59
C GLY A 4 -41.64 -10.25 -17.14
N VAL A 5 -42.63 -11.12 -16.91
CA VAL A 5 -42.92 -11.69 -15.58
C VAL A 5 -41.83 -12.69 -15.19
N THR A 6 -41.34 -13.51 -16.12
CA THR A 6 -40.19 -14.41 -15.88
C THR A 6 -38.91 -13.64 -15.57
N LEU A 7 -38.64 -12.52 -16.27
CA LEU A 7 -37.44 -11.72 -16.01
C LEU A 7 -37.49 -11.04 -14.63
N ALA A 8 -38.66 -10.55 -14.21
CA ALA A 8 -38.85 -9.96 -12.88
C ALA A 8 -38.70 -10.99 -11.74
N LEU A 9 -39.21 -12.22 -11.93
CA LEU A 9 -39.04 -13.33 -10.97
C LEU A 9 -37.57 -13.77 -10.86
N ILE A 10 -36.83 -13.80 -11.97
CA ILE A 10 -35.40 -14.12 -11.98
C ILE A 10 -34.61 -13.05 -11.20
N CYS A 11 -34.83 -11.75 -11.46
CA CYS A 11 -34.20 -10.67 -10.71
C CYS A 11 -34.55 -10.70 -9.20
N ALA A 12 -35.77 -11.11 -8.85
CA ALA A 12 -36.18 -11.27 -7.45
C ALA A 12 -35.48 -12.46 -6.76
N LEU A 13 -35.15 -13.53 -7.51
CA LEU A 13 -34.41 -14.69 -6.99
C LEU A 13 -32.90 -14.43 -6.85
N PHE A 14 -32.33 -13.49 -7.60
CA PHE A 14 -30.90 -13.13 -7.55
C PHE A 14 -30.55 -12.01 -6.54
N SER A 15 -31.53 -11.46 -5.81
CA SER A 15 -31.33 -10.21 -5.04
C SER A 15 -30.76 -10.38 -3.62
N LYS A 16 -30.33 -11.57 -3.22
CA LYS A 16 -29.54 -11.77 -1.98
C LYS A 16 -28.33 -12.64 -2.27
N ALA A 17 -27.23 -12.01 -2.69
CA ALA A 17 -25.92 -12.60 -2.45
C ALA A 17 -25.83 -12.88 -0.93
N PRO A 18 -25.45 -14.10 -0.50
CA PRO A 18 -25.30 -14.38 0.92
C PRO A 18 -24.24 -13.44 1.48
N ALA A 19 -24.65 -12.59 2.43
CA ALA A 19 -23.76 -11.65 3.07
C ALA A 19 -23.02 -12.39 4.20
N LEU A 20 -21.69 -12.43 4.11
CA LEU A 20 -20.82 -13.09 5.08
C LEU A 20 -20.82 -12.30 6.38
N ARG A 21 -20.99 -12.94 7.53
CA ARG A 21 -20.91 -12.23 8.81
C ARG A 21 -19.47 -12.16 9.28
N CYS A 22 -18.96 -10.97 9.62
CA CYS A 22 -17.58 -10.78 10.05
C CYS A 22 -17.50 -9.94 11.32
N TYR A 23 -16.40 -10.06 12.06
CA TYR A 23 -16.07 -9.08 13.09
C TYR A 23 -15.52 -7.79 12.48
N GLN A 24 -15.87 -6.65 13.07
CA GLN A 24 -15.39 -5.33 12.69
C GLN A 24 -14.83 -4.61 13.92
N CYS A 25 -13.60 -4.11 13.76
CA CYS A 25 -12.81 -3.41 14.77
C CYS A 25 -11.87 -2.47 14.01
N MET A 26 -12.15 -1.17 14.04
CA MET A 26 -11.34 -0.14 13.37
C MET A 26 -10.87 0.85 14.43
N PRO A 27 -9.70 0.64 15.04
CA PRO A 27 -9.17 1.57 16.03
C PRO A 27 -8.67 2.84 15.34
N GLN A 28 -8.68 3.96 16.07
CA GLN A 28 -7.84 5.11 15.68
C GLN A 28 -6.35 4.76 15.92
N LEU A 29 -5.43 5.56 15.36
CA LEU A 29 -3.97 5.35 15.42
C LEU A 29 -3.38 5.00 16.81
N PHE A 30 -4.09 5.31 17.91
CA PHE A 30 -3.65 5.07 19.29
C PHE A 30 -4.74 4.48 20.21
N GLY A 31 -5.79 3.87 19.67
CA GLY A 31 -6.92 3.34 20.45
C GLY A 31 -7.06 1.83 20.37
N ASP A 32 -7.69 1.24 21.39
CA ASP A 32 -8.29 -0.08 21.24
C ASP A 32 -9.66 0.06 20.57
N CYS A 33 -10.13 -1.01 19.93
CA CYS A 33 -11.48 -1.11 19.42
C CYS A 33 -12.18 -2.34 20.01
N THR A 34 -13.50 -2.26 20.10
CA THR A 34 -14.32 -3.40 20.51
C THR A 34 -14.86 -4.10 19.27
N ASP A 35 -14.76 -5.43 19.26
CA ASP A 35 -15.31 -6.24 18.17
C ASP A 35 -16.84 -6.05 18.07
N THR A 36 -17.29 -5.60 16.91
CA THR A 36 -18.70 -5.57 16.50
C THR A 36 -18.92 -6.57 15.36
N GLN A 37 -20.17 -6.91 15.02
CA GLN A 37 -20.46 -7.78 13.88
C GLN A 37 -20.99 -6.94 12.71
N THR A 38 -20.55 -7.26 11.50
CA THR A 38 -20.97 -6.63 10.26
C THR A 38 -21.21 -7.68 9.17
N TYR A 39 -21.80 -7.26 8.05
CA TYR A 39 -22.04 -8.10 6.89
C TYR A 39 -21.14 -7.67 5.73
N CYS A 40 -20.31 -8.58 5.25
CA CYS A 40 -19.35 -8.37 4.19
C CYS A 40 -19.80 -9.06 2.89
N PRO A 41 -19.69 -8.40 1.73
CA PRO A 41 -20.04 -9.01 0.44
C PRO A 41 -19.09 -10.12 -0.02
N HIS A 42 -17.83 -10.10 0.44
CA HIS A 42 -16.75 -10.95 -0.09
C HIS A 42 -16.10 -11.80 1.00
N GLN A 43 -15.22 -11.21 1.82
CA GLN A 43 -14.47 -11.94 2.84
C GLN A 43 -14.25 -11.09 4.10
N CYS A 44 -13.99 -11.77 5.21
CA CYS A 44 -13.57 -11.14 6.45
C CYS A 44 -12.05 -10.91 6.44
N ASP A 45 -11.60 -9.82 7.06
CA ASP A 45 -10.21 -9.46 7.25
C ASP A 45 -9.88 -9.38 8.74
N SER A 46 -8.71 -9.90 9.12
CA SER A 46 -8.04 -9.50 10.36
C SER A 46 -6.59 -9.15 10.05
N LYS A 47 -6.14 -8.01 10.59
CA LYS A 47 -4.87 -7.42 10.25
C LYS A 47 -4.14 -6.90 11.47
N THR A 48 -2.82 -7.03 11.44
CA THR A 48 -1.91 -6.33 12.36
C THR A 48 -1.00 -5.44 11.57
N ILE A 49 -1.01 -4.17 11.92
CA ILE A 49 -0.15 -3.14 11.34
C ILE A 49 0.84 -2.72 12.41
N VAL A 50 2.13 -2.86 12.14
CA VAL A 50 3.17 -2.30 13.00
C VAL A 50 3.75 -1.09 12.32
N LEU A 51 3.70 0.04 13.00
CA LEU A 51 4.24 1.32 12.58
C LEU A 51 5.43 1.67 13.48
N ASN A 52 6.61 1.81 12.90
CA ASN A 52 7.81 2.26 13.58
C ASN A 52 8.22 3.65 13.06
N PHE A 53 8.27 4.62 13.96
CA PHE A 53 8.77 5.97 13.72
C PHE A 53 9.96 6.24 14.65
N GLY A 54 11.18 6.06 14.13
CA GLY A 54 12.38 6.10 14.96
C GLY A 54 12.30 5.05 16.08
N ASP A 55 12.37 5.49 17.34
CA ASP A 55 12.29 4.63 18.54
C ASP A 55 10.85 4.31 18.98
N GLN A 56 9.84 4.96 18.38
CA GLN A 56 8.44 4.71 18.70
C GLN A 56 7.89 3.58 17.84
N LYS A 57 7.33 2.56 18.51
CA LYS A 57 6.62 1.45 17.88
C LYS A 57 5.16 1.46 18.30
N HIS A 58 4.28 1.42 17.31
CA HIS A 58 2.84 1.29 17.48
C HIS A 58 2.36 0.03 16.77
N GLU A 59 1.53 -0.75 17.46
CA GLU A 59 0.92 -1.98 16.92
C GLU A 59 -0.59 -1.79 16.91
N ILE A 60 -1.19 -1.93 15.74
CA ILE A 60 -2.60 -1.67 15.48
C ILE A 60 -3.24 -2.97 15.00
N HIS A 61 -4.33 -3.37 15.64
CA HIS A 61 -5.11 -4.53 15.23
C HIS A 61 -6.43 -4.08 14.66
N SER A 62 -6.75 -4.56 13.47
CA SER A 62 -8.02 -4.25 12.83
C SER A 62 -8.70 -5.51 12.32
N LYS A 63 -10.02 -5.40 12.21
CA LYS A 63 -10.89 -6.40 11.62
C LYS A 63 -11.89 -5.68 10.75
N THR A 64 -12.01 -6.04 9.49
CA THR A 64 -12.85 -5.33 8.52
C THR A 64 -13.46 -6.30 7.50
N CYS A 65 -14.26 -5.76 6.59
CA CYS A 65 -14.54 -6.42 5.33
C CYS A 65 -13.39 -6.14 4.36
N ALA A 66 -12.98 -7.14 3.58
CA ALA A 66 -11.99 -6.95 2.53
C ALA A 66 -12.45 -7.58 1.21
N ILE A 67 -11.88 -7.06 0.12
CA ILE A 67 -11.82 -7.76 -1.18
C ILE A 67 -10.52 -8.56 -1.28
N ALA A 68 -10.37 -9.38 -2.32
CA ALA A 68 -9.20 -10.26 -2.47
C ALA A 68 -7.89 -9.46 -2.54
N GLU A 69 -7.92 -8.30 -3.20
CA GLU A 69 -6.80 -7.42 -3.46
C GLU A 69 -6.28 -6.77 -2.17
N GLN A 70 -7.13 -6.58 -1.16
CA GLN A 70 -6.78 -5.99 0.14
C GLN A 70 -6.17 -7.00 1.11
N CYS A 71 -6.21 -8.29 0.77
CA CYS A 71 -5.68 -9.36 1.60
C CYS A 71 -4.18 -9.55 1.42
N VAL A 72 -3.40 -8.53 1.79
CA VAL A 72 -1.96 -8.50 1.53
C VAL A 72 -1.15 -8.48 2.81
N THR A 73 -0.07 -9.25 2.79
CA THR A 73 1.00 -9.21 3.79
C THR A 73 2.23 -8.60 3.12
N GLY A 74 2.89 -7.67 3.79
CA GLY A 74 4.08 -7.02 3.25
C GLY A 74 4.62 -5.93 4.16
N SER A 75 5.64 -5.24 3.67
CA SER A 75 6.37 -4.22 4.41
C SER A 75 6.70 -3.00 3.54
N LEU A 76 6.83 -1.86 4.21
CA LEU A 76 7.16 -0.57 3.62
C LEU A 76 8.20 0.10 4.52
N ASN A 77 9.28 0.60 3.92
CA ASN A 77 10.34 1.27 4.65
C ASN A 77 10.74 2.54 3.93
N LEU A 78 10.31 3.68 4.47
CA LEU A 78 10.56 5.02 3.94
C LEU A 78 11.77 5.69 4.62
N GLY A 79 12.64 4.90 5.27
CA GLY A 79 13.81 5.37 6.01
C GLY A 79 13.49 5.73 7.45
N HIS A 80 12.75 6.82 7.68
CA HIS A 80 12.37 7.29 9.02
C HIS A 80 11.06 6.67 9.55
N MET A 81 10.28 6.06 8.65
CA MET A 81 9.05 5.34 8.94
C MET A 81 9.12 3.94 8.33
N LYS A 82 8.81 2.93 9.13
CA LYS A 82 8.62 1.56 8.68
C LYS A 82 7.23 1.07 9.02
N MET A 83 6.58 0.38 8.10
CA MET A 83 5.28 -0.25 8.30
C MET A 83 5.34 -1.71 7.89
N THR A 84 4.70 -2.57 8.67
CA THR A 84 4.45 -3.97 8.28
C THR A 84 2.99 -4.28 8.40
N PHE A 85 2.49 -5.08 7.47
CA PHE A 85 1.10 -5.50 7.37
C PHE A 85 1.09 -7.02 7.41
N ASN A 86 0.47 -7.60 8.42
CA ASN A 86 0.15 -9.02 8.45
C ASN A 86 -1.36 -9.17 8.38
N THR A 87 -1.85 -9.82 7.33
CA THR A 87 -3.27 -9.90 7.05
C THR A 87 -3.68 -11.36 6.89
N LYS A 88 -4.82 -11.73 7.50
CA LYS A 88 -5.48 -13.01 7.27
C LYS A 88 -6.91 -12.75 6.84
N CYS A 89 -7.29 -13.30 5.70
CA CYS A 89 -8.66 -13.25 5.21
C CYS A 89 -9.27 -14.63 5.11
N CYS A 90 -10.59 -14.68 5.20
CA CYS A 90 -11.35 -15.91 5.24
C CYS A 90 -12.79 -15.67 4.83
N SER A 91 -13.46 -16.72 4.34
CA SER A 91 -14.76 -16.64 3.66
C SER A 91 -15.87 -17.41 4.39
N THR A 92 -15.73 -17.64 5.70
CA THR A 92 -16.75 -18.28 6.54
C THR A 92 -17.22 -17.35 7.65
N ASP A 93 -18.43 -17.52 8.14
CA ASP A 93 -18.99 -16.62 9.16
C ASP A 93 -18.07 -16.52 10.39
N LEU A 94 -17.80 -15.29 10.81
CA LEU A 94 -17.05 -14.91 12.01
C LEU A 94 -15.63 -15.50 12.06
N CYS A 95 -15.05 -15.82 10.90
CA CYS A 95 -13.76 -16.48 10.80
C CYS A 95 -12.57 -15.60 11.24
N ASN A 96 -12.72 -14.28 11.20
CA ASN A 96 -11.71 -13.30 11.62
C ASN A 96 -11.72 -13.04 13.14
N SER A 97 -12.09 -14.04 13.94
CA SER A 97 -12.11 -13.95 15.41
C SER A 97 -10.71 -13.85 16.01
N GLN A 98 -9.74 -14.55 15.42
CA GLN A 98 -8.38 -14.59 15.92
C GLN A 98 -7.62 -13.30 15.64
N LYS A 99 -6.83 -12.88 16.63
CA LYS A 99 -5.88 -11.78 16.50
C LYS A 99 -4.69 -12.26 15.67
N VAL A 100 -4.42 -11.59 14.55
CA VAL A 100 -3.19 -11.80 13.78
C VAL A 100 -2.00 -11.28 14.58
N THR A 101 -0.84 -11.92 14.45
CA THR A 101 0.39 -11.46 15.12
C THR A 101 1.17 -10.52 14.23
N ALA A 102 1.94 -9.60 14.81
CA ALA A 102 2.90 -8.81 14.06
C ALA A 102 3.87 -9.70 13.27
N LEU A 103 4.34 -9.22 12.11
CA LEU A 103 5.45 -9.84 11.41
C LEU A 103 6.75 -9.67 12.24
N PRO A 104 7.66 -10.65 12.19
CA PRO A 104 8.99 -10.46 12.76
C PRO A 104 9.71 -9.35 12.00
N GLN A 105 10.65 -8.67 12.68
CA GLN A 105 11.49 -7.69 12.03
C GLN A 105 12.34 -8.36 10.95
N GLY A 106 12.31 -7.80 9.74
CA GLY A 106 13.14 -8.26 8.63
C GLY A 106 14.62 -7.99 8.87
N SER A 107 15.46 -8.91 8.42
CA SER A 107 16.91 -8.64 8.29
C SER A 107 17.18 -7.91 6.97
N PRO A 108 18.25 -7.10 6.86
CA PRO A 108 18.64 -6.47 5.60
C PRO A 108 18.77 -7.49 4.47
N ASN A 109 18.13 -7.23 3.32
CA ASN A 109 18.06 -8.18 2.21
C ASN A 109 19.01 -7.85 1.04
N GLY A 110 19.85 -6.82 1.19
CA GLY A 110 20.86 -6.40 0.21
C GLY A 110 20.37 -5.42 -0.85
N LYS A 111 19.06 -5.14 -0.96
CA LYS A 111 18.54 -4.08 -1.82
C LYS A 111 18.67 -2.71 -1.16
N ILE A 112 18.86 -1.68 -1.99
CA ILE A 112 19.00 -0.30 -1.55
C ILE A 112 18.14 0.60 -2.44
N CYS A 113 17.37 1.48 -1.83
CA CYS A 113 16.50 2.44 -2.52
C CYS A 113 16.77 3.86 -2.05
N TYR A 114 16.39 4.85 -2.86
CA TYR A 114 16.36 6.24 -2.37
C TYR A 114 15.27 6.39 -1.30
N ALA A 115 15.50 7.30 -0.35
CA ALA A 115 14.59 7.72 0.71
C ALA A 115 14.58 9.24 0.81
N CYS A 116 13.57 9.78 1.49
CA CYS A 116 13.45 11.22 1.74
C CYS A 116 13.69 11.55 3.21
N SER A 117 14.43 12.63 3.44
CA SER A 117 14.63 13.28 4.73
C SER A 117 14.14 14.72 4.66
N LYS A 118 14.40 15.50 5.72
CA LYS A 118 14.04 16.93 5.77
C LYS A 118 14.74 17.75 4.69
N ASP A 119 15.92 17.32 4.27
CA ASP A 119 16.80 18.07 3.35
C ASP A 119 16.64 17.63 1.88
N GLY A 120 15.86 16.58 1.61
CA GLY A 120 15.53 16.13 0.25
C GLY A 120 15.41 14.61 0.10
N CYS A 121 15.30 14.15 -1.15
CA CYS A 121 15.06 12.75 -1.51
C CYS A 121 16.28 12.05 -2.15
N SER A 122 17.47 12.36 -1.64
CA SER A 122 18.76 11.85 -2.15
C SER A 122 19.41 10.83 -1.20
N GLU A 123 18.90 10.69 0.02
CA GLU A 123 19.36 9.68 0.97
C GLU A 123 19.00 8.27 0.50
N THR A 124 19.60 7.25 1.11
CA THR A 124 19.36 5.86 0.76
C THR A 124 18.96 5.06 1.98
N VAL A 125 18.06 4.10 1.79
CA VAL A 125 17.64 3.14 2.80
C VAL A 125 17.97 1.72 2.33
N ARG A 126 18.43 0.87 3.27
CA ARG A 126 18.60 -0.56 3.02
C ARG A 126 17.28 -1.26 3.26
N CYS A 127 16.88 -2.09 2.30
CA CYS A 127 15.63 -2.83 2.37
C CYS A 127 15.79 -4.06 3.28
N GLU A 128 14.70 -4.44 3.92
CA GLU A 128 14.64 -5.51 4.92
C GLU A 128 13.62 -6.59 4.52
N GLY A 129 13.83 -7.82 4.95
CA GLY A 129 12.87 -8.90 4.76
C GLY A 129 12.45 -9.09 3.29
N ASP A 130 11.15 -8.97 3.04
CA ASP A 130 10.50 -9.19 1.75
C ASP A 130 10.39 -7.93 0.87
N GLU A 131 10.99 -6.81 1.28
CA GLU A 131 11.02 -5.56 0.51
C GLU A 131 11.87 -5.71 -0.77
N ASP A 132 11.25 -6.13 -1.87
CA ASP A 132 11.93 -6.51 -3.12
C ASP A 132 11.97 -5.39 -4.17
N ARG A 133 11.28 -4.27 -3.93
CA ARG A 133 11.13 -3.14 -4.87
C ARG A 133 11.44 -1.81 -4.20
N CYS A 134 11.76 -0.81 -5.00
CA CYS A 134 11.75 0.57 -4.54
C CYS A 134 10.41 1.23 -4.84
N ILE A 135 10.00 2.14 -3.96
CA ILE A 135 8.77 2.94 -4.08
C ILE A 135 9.09 4.43 -4.14
N SER A 136 8.27 5.17 -4.89
CA SER A 136 8.16 6.62 -4.85
C SER A 136 6.67 6.98 -4.84
N THR A 137 6.24 7.79 -3.89
CA THR A 137 4.85 8.24 -3.75
C THR A 137 4.80 9.74 -3.45
N THR A 138 3.68 10.39 -3.78
CA THR A 138 3.42 11.79 -3.41
C THR A 138 2.15 11.84 -2.57
N VAL A 139 2.29 12.19 -1.29
CA VAL A 139 1.16 12.33 -0.36
C VAL A 139 0.78 13.80 -0.28
N ASN A 140 -0.52 14.10 -0.33
CA ASN A 140 -1.04 15.44 -0.08
C ASN A 140 -1.56 15.52 1.36
N SER A 141 -0.88 16.28 2.21
CA SER A 141 -1.31 16.53 3.60
C SER A 141 -1.45 18.03 3.82
N GLY A 142 -2.65 18.49 4.18
CA GLY A 142 -2.91 19.90 4.43
C GLY A 142 -2.67 20.84 3.24
N GLY A 143 -2.79 20.34 1.99
CA GLY A 143 -2.52 21.11 0.77
C GLY A 143 -1.04 21.10 0.34
N VAL A 144 -0.15 20.50 1.13
CA VAL A 144 1.27 20.35 0.81
C VAL A 144 1.52 18.97 0.21
N LYS A 145 2.10 18.95 -0.99
CA LYS A 145 2.54 17.71 -1.65
C LYS A 145 3.94 17.33 -1.16
N MET A 146 4.03 16.21 -0.45
CA MET A 146 5.27 15.64 0.04
C MET A 146 5.61 14.39 -0.75
N THR A 147 6.82 14.36 -1.33
CA THR A 147 7.35 13.14 -1.96
C THR A 147 7.97 12.25 -0.89
N MET A 148 7.64 10.97 -0.94
CA MET A 148 8.26 9.94 -0.10
C MET A 148 8.84 8.84 -0.99
N ARG A 149 9.93 8.23 -0.51
CA ARG A 149 10.65 7.18 -1.21
C ARG A 149 11.14 6.14 -0.23
N GLY A 150 11.33 4.92 -0.71
CA GLY A 150 11.88 3.87 0.12
C GLY A 150 11.86 2.50 -0.54
N CYS A 151 11.81 1.47 0.30
CA CYS A 151 11.64 0.08 -0.07
C CYS A 151 10.19 -0.37 0.18
N VAL A 152 9.72 -1.33 -0.61
CA VAL A 152 8.36 -1.88 -0.50
C VAL A 152 8.34 -3.35 -0.94
N SER A 153 7.51 -4.17 -0.32
CA SER A 153 7.17 -5.50 -0.84
C SER A 153 6.30 -5.41 -2.09
N ARG A 154 6.50 -6.33 -3.04
CA ARG A 154 5.64 -6.48 -4.22
C ARG A 154 4.14 -6.47 -3.94
N SER A 155 3.71 -7.10 -2.84
CA SER A 155 2.30 -7.21 -2.45
C SER A 155 1.64 -5.86 -2.15
N LEU A 156 2.41 -4.89 -1.64
CA LEU A 156 1.95 -3.52 -1.36
C LEU A 156 2.15 -2.57 -2.55
N CYS A 157 2.69 -3.07 -3.65
CA CYS A 157 3.18 -2.29 -4.78
C CYS A 157 2.30 -2.48 -6.03
N VAL A 158 1.05 -2.90 -5.84
CA VAL A 158 0.07 -3.12 -6.91
C VAL A 158 -0.65 -1.79 -7.20
N GLY A 159 -0.73 -1.43 -8.48
CA GLY A 159 -1.14 -0.10 -8.97
C GLY A 159 -2.59 0.32 -8.74
N ASP A 160 -3.34 -0.38 -7.90
CA ASP A 160 -4.65 0.04 -7.40
C ASP A 160 -4.47 0.52 -5.96
N THR A 161 -4.86 1.77 -5.74
CA THR A 161 -4.56 2.60 -4.57
C THR A 161 -5.10 2.06 -3.24
N THR A 162 -5.86 0.97 -3.24
CA THR A 162 -6.59 0.45 -2.07
C THR A 162 -5.71 -0.09 -0.94
N ASN A 163 -4.53 -0.64 -1.25
CA ASN A 163 -3.70 -1.32 -0.24
C ASN A 163 -2.82 -0.37 0.57
N ILE A 164 -2.50 0.79 0.00
CA ILE A 164 -1.63 1.79 0.64
C ILE A 164 -2.44 3.00 1.16
N GLU A 165 -3.70 3.15 0.72
CA GLU A 165 -4.66 4.09 1.30
C GLU A 165 -4.89 3.82 2.80
N GLU A 166 -4.98 2.55 3.22
CA GLU A 166 -5.08 2.18 4.64
C GLU A 166 -3.83 2.53 5.45
N ALA A 167 -2.67 2.63 4.79
CA ALA A 167 -1.43 3.12 5.37
C ALA A 167 -1.35 4.66 5.41
N GLY A 168 -2.44 5.36 5.04
CA GLY A 168 -2.49 6.81 4.94
C GLY A 168 -1.78 7.39 3.71
N ILE A 169 -1.34 6.55 2.78
CA ILE A 169 -0.64 6.99 1.56
C ILE A 169 -1.68 7.11 0.45
N THR A 170 -2.26 8.31 0.37
CA THR A 170 -3.13 8.72 -0.73
C THR A 170 -2.27 9.42 -1.78
N GLY A 171 -2.06 8.81 -2.95
CA GLY A 171 -1.16 9.39 -3.95
C GLY A 171 -0.82 8.53 -5.16
N ASP A 172 -0.04 9.12 -6.06
CA ASP A 172 0.54 8.47 -7.24
C ASP A 172 1.72 7.58 -6.80
N VAL A 173 1.47 6.27 -6.72
CA VAL A 173 2.42 5.26 -6.30
C VAL A 173 3.17 4.73 -7.53
N ARG A 174 4.50 4.86 -7.52
CA ARG A 174 5.38 4.22 -8.50
C ARG A 174 6.31 3.26 -7.82
N CYS A 175 6.41 2.07 -8.38
CA CYS A 175 7.42 1.10 -7.99
C CYS A 175 8.34 0.74 -9.14
N CYS A 176 9.53 0.26 -8.77
CA CYS A 176 10.49 -0.25 -9.74
C CYS A 176 11.36 -1.36 -9.11
N GLU A 177 11.91 -2.20 -9.97
CA GLU A 177 12.89 -3.23 -9.58
C GLU A 177 14.31 -2.73 -9.82
N GLY A 178 15.22 -3.13 -8.94
CA GLY A 178 16.64 -2.77 -9.01
C GLY A 178 17.04 -1.74 -7.96
N ASN A 179 18.33 -1.69 -7.65
CA ASN A 179 18.84 -0.76 -6.65
C ASN A 179 18.73 0.69 -7.15
N LEU A 180 18.29 1.58 -6.26
CA LEU A 180 18.22 3.03 -6.49
C LEU A 180 17.39 3.44 -7.72
N CYS A 181 16.48 2.58 -8.19
CA CYS A 181 15.67 2.83 -9.39
C CYS A 181 14.64 3.94 -9.19
N ASN A 182 14.24 4.23 -7.94
CA ASN A 182 13.27 5.26 -7.57
C ASN A 182 13.89 6.67 -7.53
N ARG A 183 14.85 6.96 -8.39
CA ARG A 183 15.47 8.29 -8.50
C ARG A 183 14.45 9.30 -9.03
N ALA A 184 14.65 10.59 -8.72
CA ALA A 184 13.98 11.65 -9.45
C ALA A 184 14.32 11.52 -10.94
N ALA A 185 13.32 11.64 -11.82
CA ALA A 185 13.58 11.77 -13.25
C ALA A 185 14.49 12.99 -13.45
N GLY A 186 15.77 12.73 -13.65
CA GLY A 186 16.78 13.76 -13.71
C GLY A 186 16.75 14.47 -15.05
N VAL A 187 17.02 15.77 -15.00
CA VAL A 187 17.31 16.76 -16.06
C VAL A 187 18.32 16.27 -17.14
N LYS A 188 18.82 15.02 -17.06
CA LYS A 188 19.73 14.41 -18.04
C LYS A 188 19.15 14.37 -19.45
N LEU A 189 17.83 14.24 -19.62
CA LEU A 189 17.22 14.32 -20.95
C LEU A 189 17.35 15.73 -21.52
N SER A 190 17.10 16.77 -20.72
CA SER A 190 17.36 18.16 -21.15
C SER A 190 18.84 18.38 -21.44
N LEU A 191 19.77 17.90 -20.61
CA LEU A 191 21.21 18.09 -20.86
C LEU A 191 21.68 17.40 -22.14
N LEU A 192 21.21 16.18 -22.44
CA LEU A 192 21.50 15.48 -23.69
C LEU A 192 20.90 16.19 -24.91
N ILE A 193 19.64 16.65 -24.82
CA ILE A 193 19.01 17.43 -25.90
C ILE A 193 19.72 18.77 -26.12
N MET A 194 20.15 19.44 -25.05
CA MET A 194 20.89 20.70 -25.12
C MET A 194 22.28 20.50 -25.74
N LEU A 195 23.00 19.43 -25.38
CA LEU A 195 24.28 19.07 -25.99
C LEU A 195 24.14 18.72 -27.48
N VAL A 196 23.10 17.99 -27.86
CA VAL A 196 22.82 17.67 -29.27
C VAL A 196 22.47 18.93 -30.07
N SER A 197 21.71 19.86 -29.47
CA SER A 197 21.34 21.14 -30.10
C SER A 197 22.51 22.12 -30.22
N LEU A 198 23.46 22.08 -29.28
CA LEU A 198 24.67 22.90 -29.30
C LEU A 198 25.68 22.37 -30.34
N LEU A 199 25.81 21.05 -30.46
CA LEU A 199 26.69 20.43 -31.45
C LEU A 199 26.17 20.61 -32.88
N SER A 200 24.86 20.57 -33.09
CA SER A 200 24.29 20.83 -34.42
C SER A 200 24.49 22.29 -34.84
N SER A 201 24.32 23.27 -33.94
CA SER A 201 24.57 24.68 -34.27
C SER A 201 26.04 25.00 -34.59
N ILE A 202 27.00 24.22 -34.09
CA ILE A 202 28.43 24.34 -34.42
C ILE A 202 28.77 23.67 -35.76
N LEU A 203 28.05 22.62 -36.16
CA LEU A 203 28.29 21.86 -37.40
C LEU A 203 27.58 22.45 -38.65
N PHE A 204 26.61 23.36 -38.45
CA PHE A 204 25.88 24.05 -39.52
C PHE A 204 26.31 25.51 -39.71
N PHE A 205 27.48 25.89 -39.19
CA PHE A 205 28.19 27.15 -39.47
C PHE A 205 29.49 26.88 -40.24
#